data_AF-A0A9D9H1T7-F1
#
_entry.id   AF-A0A9D9H1T7-F1
#
_cell.length_a   1.000
_cell.length_b   1.000
_cell.length_c   1.000
_cell.angle_alpha   90.00
_cell.angle_beta   90.00
_cell.angle_gamma   90.00
#
_symmetry.space_group_name_H-M   'P 1'
#
loop_
_entity.id
_entity.type
_entity.pdbx_description
1 polymer ?
#
loop_
_entity_poly.entity_id
_entity_poly.type
_entity_poly.pdbx_seq_one_letter_code
_entity_poly.pdbx_strand_id
1 'polypeptide(L)'
;LSAVADEGYKFVSWWDGNTEAERTYRMPAEPVTVSASFEAEEEPQPDLYVLTITQPENGTITVTMNGEAVESGAELEAGVELNLSAVADEGYKFVSWWDGNTEAERTYRMPAEPVTVSASFKEDVANETTGTLAVTVYPNPSDGLFHVEVGSAMKAQVYTSAGRLLQMYEWEEAGKKEVDLQGRNSGTYYLRLIKGKQTEVIKLVIR
;
A
#
# COMPACT_ATOMS: atom_id res chain seq x y z
N LEU A 1 -65.91 -3.12 -14.19
CA LEU A 1 -65.01 -3.12 -13.03
C LEU A 1 -63.62 -2.83 -13.56
N SER A 2 -62.89 -1.92 -12.90
CA SER A 2 -61.49 -1.63 -13.21
C SER A 2 -60.78 -1.48 -11.87
N ALA A 3 -59.63 -2.12 -11.74
CA ALA A 3 -58.76 -2.05 -10.58
C ALA A 3 -57.43 -1.44 -11.02
N VAL A 4 -57.01 -0.38 -10.34
CA VAL A 4 -55.71 0.26 -10.53
C VAL A 4 -54.95 0.04 -9.24
N ALA A 5 -53.77 -0.56 -9.35
CA ALA A 5 -52.89 -0.74 -8.20
C ALA A 5 -52.18 0.57 -7.87
N ASP A 6 -51.94 0.81 -6.59
CA ASP A 6 -51.07 1.89 -6.14
C ASP A 6 -49.60 1.54 -6.42
N GLU A 7 -48.72 2.54 -6.39
CA GLU A 7 -47.27 2.35 -6.57
C GLU A 7 -46.71 1.31 -5.59
N GLY A 8 -45.90 0.37 -6.09
CA GLY A 8 -45.35 -0.74 -5.30
C GLY A 8 -46.32 -1.90 -5.05
N TYR A 9 -47.49 -1.91 -5.70
CA TYR A 9 -48.44 -3.02 -5.65
C TYR A 9 -48.84 -3.49 -7.06
N LYS A 10 -49.22 -4.76 -7.17
CA LYS A 10 -49.82 -5.34 -8.37
C LYS A 10 -51.17 -5.96 -8.07
N PHE A 11 -52.09 -5.83 -9.02
CA PHE A 11 -53.40 -6.47 -8.95
C PHE A 11 -53.27 -7.99 -9.02
N VAL A 12 -53.90 -8.70 -8.09
CA VAL A 12 -53.88 -10.17 -7.99
C VAL A 12 -55.17 -10.75 -8.54
N SER A 13 -56.32 -10.38 -7.94
CA SER A 13 -57.62 -10.93 -8.33
C SER A 13 -58.80 -10.13 -7.78
N TRP A 14 -59.96 -10.28 -8.41
CA TRP A 14 -61.25 -9.90 -7.86
C TRP A 14 -61.75 -10.93 -6.84
N TRP A 15 -62.74 -10.56 -6.01
CA TRP A 15 -63.35 -11.42 -5.00
C TRP A 15 -63.88 -12.78 -5.51
N ASP A 16 -64.15 -12.90 -6.80
CA ASP A 16 -64.62 -14.13 -7.46
C ASP A 16 -63.48 -14.93 -8.13
N GLY A 17 -62.22 -14.57 -7.87
CA GLY A 17 -61.03 -15.23 -8.40
C GLY A 17 -60.63 -14.80 -9.81
N ASN A 18 -61.33 -13.86 -10.44
CA ASN A 18 -60.96 -13.38 -11.76
C ASN A 18 -59.69 -12.50 -11.71
N THR A 19 -58.74 -12.74 -12.60
CA THR A 19 -57.42 -12.08 -12.64
C THR A 19 -57.30 -10.99 -13.72
N GLU A 20 -58.40 -10.61 -14.37
CA GLU A 20 -58.44 -9.49 -15.32
C GLU A 20 -58.70 -8.19 -14.54
N ALA A 21 -57.70 -7.31 -14.45
CA ALA A 21 -57.82 -6.03 -13.75
C ALA A 21 -58.94 -5.14 -14.31
N GLU A 22 -59.30 -5.31 -15.59
CA GLU A 22 -60.44 -4.65 -16.22
C GLU A 22 -61.41 -5.69 -16.79
N ARG A 23 -62.68 -5.63 -16.36
CA ARG A 23 -63.72 -6.56 -16.83
C ARG A 23 -65.12 -5.97 -16.79
N THR A 24 -66.03 -6.56 -17.56
CA THR A 24 -67.45 -6.29 -17.41
C THR A 24 -68.06 -7.24 -16.38
N TYR A 25 -68.95 -6.73 -15.52
CA TYR A 25 -69.64 -7.52 -14.51
C TYR A 25 -71.12 -7.15 -14.50
N ARG A 26 -72.01 -8.15 -14.64
CA ARG A 26 -73.46 -7.95 -14.66
C ARG A 26 -74.01 -8.02 -13.24
N MET A 27 -74.67 -6.96 -12.78
CA MET A 27 -75.24 -6.89 -11.43
C MET A 27 -76.31 -7.98 -11.21
N PRO A 28 -76.20 -8.81 -10.14
CA PRO A 28 -77.22 -9.79 -9.79
C PRO A 28 -78.42 -9.17 -9.06
N ALA A 29 -79.46 -9.97 -8.82
CA ALA A 29 -80.67 -9.54 -8.09
C ALA A 29 -80.47 -9.46 -6.57
N GLU A 30 -79.42 -10.10 -6.05
CA GLU A 30 -79.04 -10.10 -4.63
C GLU A 30 -77.87 -9.13 -4.37
N PRO A 31 -77.73 -8.60 -3.16
CA PRO A 31 -76.59 -7.76 -2.81
C PRO A 31 -75.28 -8.55 -2.91
N VAL A 32 -74.26 -7.95 -3.54
CA VAL A 32 -72.90 -8.51 -3.64
C VAL A 32 -71.88 -7.46 -3.21
N THR A 33 -70.86 -7.90 -2.48
CA THR A 33 -69.70 -7.05 -2.15
C THR A 33 -68.60 -7.30 -3.15
N VAL A 34 -68.10 -6.23 -3.78
CA VAL A 34 -67.02 -6.25 -4.75
C VAL A 34 -65.73 -5.82 -4.05
N SER A 35 -64.73 -6.69 -4.04
CA SER A 35 -63.37 -6.36 -3.59
C SER A 35 -62.32 -6.81 -4.60
N ALA A 36 -61.19 -6.12 -4.61
CA ALA A 36 -59.97 -6.49 -5.34
C ALA A 36 -58.88 -6.81 -4.33
N SER A 37 -58.02 -7.76 -4.69
CA SER A 37 -56.83 -8.14 -3.95
C SER A 37 -55.60 -7.65 -4.71
N PHE A 38 -54.67 -7.08 -3.96
CA PHE A 38 -53.39 -6.58 -4.44
C PHE A 38 -52.29 -7.19 -3.58
N GLU A 39 -51.13 -7.40 -4.17
CA GLU A 39 -49.91 -7.82 -3.47
C GLU A 39 -48.83 -6.77 -3.69
N ALA A 40 -47.96 -6.60 -2.70
CA ALA A 40 -46.80 -5.74 -2.85
C ALA A 40 -45.85 -6.32 -3.91
N GLU A 41 -45.30 -5.47 -4.75
CA GLU A 41 -44.14 -5.83 -5.57
C GLU A 41 -42.89 -5.77 -4.70
N GLU A 42 -42.08 -6.82 -4.72
CA GLU A 42 -40.77 -6.79 -4.08
C GLU A 42 -39.82 -5.99 -4.97
N GLU A 43 -39.24 -4.92 -4.41
CA GLU A 43 -38.15 -4.22 -5.08
C GLU A 43 -36.91 -5.14 -5.13
N PRO A 44 -36.20 -5.17 -6.28
CA PRO A 44 -34.96 -5.94 -6.36
C PRO A 44 -33.95 -5.41 -5.35
N GLN A 45 -33.45 -6.28 -4.47
CA GLN A 45 -32.35 -5.92 -3.59
C GLN A 45 -31.04 -5.86 -4.39
N PRO A 46 -30.15 -4.89 -4.11
CA PRO A 46 -28.88 -4.82 -4.79
C PRO A 46 -27.99 -6.02 -4.39
N ASP A 47 -27.30 -6.59 -5.38
CA ASP A 47 -26.28 -7.60 -5.13
C ASP A 47 -25.05 -6.96 -4.49
N LEU A 48 -24.63 -7.49 -3.35
CA LEU A 48 -23.45 -7.05 -2.62
C LEU A 48 -22.31 -8.06 -2.74
N TYR A 49 -21.08 -7.56 -2.84
CA TYR A 49 -19.87 -8.34 -3.00
C TYR A 49 -18.85 -7.97 -1.93
N VAL A 50 -18.22 -8.99 -1.33
CA VAL A 50 -17.26 -8.80 -0.24
C VAL A 50 -15.94 -8.29 -0.77
N LEU A 51 -15.44 -7.20 -0.18
CA LEU A 51 -14.08 -6.70 -0.34
C LEU A 51 -13.22 -7.17 0.84
N THR A 52 -12.17 -7.94 0.56
CA THR A 52 -11.17 -8.34 1.54
C THR A 52 -9.90 -7.51 1.36
N ILE A 53 -9.37 -6.93 2.43
CA ILE A 53 -8.15 -6.12 2.40
C ILE A 53 -7.07 -6.85 3.20
N THR A 54 -5.99 -7.25 2.53
CA THR A 54 -4.85 -7.94 3.15
C THR A 54 -3.68 -6.98 3.29
N GLN A 55 -3.35 -6.61 4.53
CA GLN A 55 -2.20 -5.75 4.81
C GLN A 55 -0.89 -6.48 4.47
N PRO A 56 0.05 -5.84 3.74
CA PRO A 56 1.36 -6.40 3.43
C PRO A 56 2.35 -6.24 4.58
N GLU A 57 3.48 -6.95 4.54
CA GLU A 57 4.50 -6.92 5.61
C GLU A 57 5.41 -5.68 5.61
N ASN A 58 5.64 -5.04 4.45
CA ASN A 58 6.65 -3.97 4.28
C ASN A 58 6.06 -2.67 3.72
N GLY A 59 4.82 -2.41 4.09
CA GLY A 59 4.07 -1.23 3.71
C GLY A 59 2.66 -1.30 4.25
N THR A 60 1.92 -0.22 4.05
CA THR A 60 0.52 -0.11 4.44
C THR A 60 -0.32 0.16 3.19
N ILE A 61 -1.47 -0.50 3.09
CA ILE A 61 -2.48 -0.17 2.08
C ILE A 61 -3.72 0.43 2.73
N THR A 62 -4.31 1.40 2.08
CA THR A 62 -5.59 2.01 2.47
C THR A 62 -6.56 1.97 1.30
N VAL A 63 -7.81 1.67 1.61
CA VAL A 63 -8.93 1.71 0.66
C VAL A 63 -9.93 2.71 1.20
N THR A 64 -10.35 3.65 0.36
CA THR A 64 -11.35 4.65 0.72
C THR A 64 -12.45 4.73 -0.33
N MET A 65 -13.66 5.01 0.13
CA MET A 65 -14.84 5.26 -0.69
C MET A 65 -15.36 6.64 -0.32
N ASN A 66 -15.46 7.56 -1.28
CA ASN A 66 -15.90 8.94 -1.04
C ASN A 66 -15.11 9.67 0.08
N GLY A 67 -13.84 9.32 0.27
CA GLY A 67 -12.97 9.90 1.29
C GLY A 67 -13.04 9.23 2.67
N GLU A 68 -13.90 8.23 2.86
CA GLU A 68 -14.01 7.46 4.10
C GLU A 68 -13.30 6.12 3.98
N ALA A 69 -12.64 5.67 5.05
CA ALA A 69 -11.93 4.38 5.07
C ALA A 69 -12.91 3.21 4.96
N VAL A 70 -12.56 2.24 4.12
CA VAL A 70 -13.29 0.98 3.96
C VAL A 70 -12.51 -0.11 4.69
N GLU A 71 -13.20 -0.81 5.59
CA GLU A 71 -12.62 -1.92 6.35
C GLU A 71 -12.69 -3.24 5.56
N SER A 72 -11.78 -4.17 5.89
CA SER A 72 -11.83 -5.51 5.31
C SER A 72 -13.12 -6.22 5.71
N GLY A 73 -13.77 -6.88 4.75
CA GLY A 73 -15.05 -7.55 4.94
C GLY A 73 -16.26 -6.67 4.60
N ALA A 74 -16.05 -5.44 4.11
CA ALA A 74 -17.14 -4.60 3.63
C ALA A 74 -17.89 -5.25 2.46
N GLU A 75 -19.21 -5.13 2.48
CA GLU A 75 -20.12 -5.59 1.42
C GLU A 75 -20.48 -4.39 0.54
N LEU A 76 -20.12 -4.45 -0.75
CA LEU A 76 -20.22 -3.32 -1.68
C LEU A 76 -20.96 -3.72 -2.95
N GLU A 77 -21.72 -2.78 -3.52
CA GLU A 77 -22.37 -2.98 -4.82
C GLU A 77 -21.35 -3.01 -5.95
N ALA A 78 -21.67 -3.77 -7.00
CA ALA A 78 -20.90 -3.72 -8.24
C ALA A 78 -20.93 -2.31 -8.84
N GLY A 79 -19.77 -1.85 -9.32
CA GLY A 79 -19.62 -0.57 -9.99
C GLY A 79 -19.24 0.60 -9.10
N VAL A 80 -19.21 0.43 -7.77
CA VAL A 80 -18.68 1.41 -6.81
C VAL A 80 -17.21 1.71 -7.12
N GLU A 81 -16.83 2.98 -7.05
CA GLU A 81 -15.45 3.42 -7.23
C GLU A 81 -14.74 3.53 -5.87
N LEU A 82 -13.60 2.85 -5.77
CA LEU A 82 -12.72 2.83 -4.60
C LEU A 82 -11.42 3.54 -4.93
N ASN A 83 -10.87 4.28 -3.98
CA ASN A 83 -9.53 4.85 -4.06
C ASN A 83 -8.58 4.01 -3.23
N LEU A 84 -7.53 3.51 -3.88
CA LEU A 84 -6.51 2.67 -3.28
C LEU A 84 -5.23 3.48 -3.16
N SER A 85 -4.58 3.40 -2.00
CA SER A 85 -3.26 3.98 -1.77
C SER A 85 -2.36 2.97 -1.08
N ALA A 86 -1.10 2.90 -1.51
CA ALA A 86 -0.07 2.04 -0.96
C ALA A 86 1.14 2.89 -0.55
N VAL A 87 1.48 2.82 0.74
CA VAL A 87 2.63 3.53 1.32
C VAL A 87 3.68 2.50 1.72
N ALA A 88 4.89 2.63 1.19
CA ALA A 88 5.99 1.73 1.53
C ALA A 88 6.62 2.10 2.87
N ASP A 89 7.07 1.10 3.61
CA ASP A 89 7.88 1.33 4.81
C ASP A 89 9.29 1.83 4.46
N GLU A 90 10.00 2.35 5.46
CA GLU A 90 11.34 2.90 5.27
C GLU A 90 12.33 1.85 4.72
N GLY A 91 12.92 2.14 3.57
CA GLY A 91 13.85 1.23 2.89
C GLY A 91 13.16 0.25 1.95
N TYR A 92 11.86 0.39 1.72
CA TYR A 92 11.09 -0.36 0.74
C TYR A 92 10.49 0.57 -0.30
N LYS A 93 10.05 -0.03 -1.41
CA LYS A 93 9.24 0.63 -2.43
C LYS A 93 8.12 -0.26 -2.90
N PHE A 94 7.00 0.38 -3.24
CA PHE A 94 5.86 -0.27 -3.86
C PHE A 94 6.27 -0.92 -5.19
N VAL A 95 5.76 -2.13 -5.43
CA VAL A 95 6.00 -2.90 -6.67
C VAL A 95 4.74 -2.95 -7.50
N SER A 96 3.67 -3.52 -6.95
CA SER A 96 2.41 -3.69 -7.65
C SER A 96 1.26 -4.06 -6.71
N TRP A 97 0.04 -3.82 -7.17
CA TRP A 97 -1.19 -4.38 -6.63
C TRP A 97 -1.37 -5.85 -7.03
N TRP A 98 -2.36 -6.51 -6.43
CA TRP A 98 -2.73 -7.91 -6.69
C TRP A 98 -3.07 -8.19 -8.16
N ASP A 99 -3.56 -7.19 -8.89
CA ASP A 99 -3.90 -7.27 -10.31
C ASP A 99 -2.74 -6.88 -11.23
N GLY A 100 -1.54 -6.66 -10.68
CA GLY A 100 -0.33 -6.28 -11.41
C GLY A 100 -0.21 -4.79 -11.73
N ASN A 101 -1.15 -3.94 -11.34
CA ASN A 101 -1.03 -2.50 -11.53
C ASN A 101 0.09 -1.90 -10.67
N THR A 102 0.88 -0.98 -11.24
CA THR A 102 2.09 -0.42 -10.62
C THR A 102 1.94 1.02 -10.12
N GLU A 103 0.74 1.59 -10.17
CA GLU A 103 0.43 2.92 -9.63
C GLU A 103 0.07 2.78 -8.15
N ALA A 104 0.91 3.32 -7.26
CA ALA A 104 0.72 3.22 -5.82
C ALA A 104 -0.58 3.90 -5.33
N GLU A 105 -1.09 4.87 -6.08
CA GLU A 105 -2.39 5.49 -5.88
C GLU A 105 -3.23 5.32 -7.14
N ARG A 106 -4.43 4.75 -7.01
CA ARG A 106 -5.31 4.51 -8.15
C ARG A 106 -6.77 4.41 -7.75
N THR A 107 -7.65 4.55 -8.74
CA THR A 107 -9.05 4.16 -8.60
C THR A 107 -9.25 2.71 -9.04
N TYR A 108 -10.20 2.03 -8.40
CA TYR A 108 -10.60 0.68 -8.74
C TYR A 108 -12.13 0.58 -8.69
N ARG A 109 -12.72 0.04 -9.75
CA ARG A 109 -14.17 -0.15 -9.83
C ARG A 109 -14.54 -1.57 -9.41
N MET A 110 -15.35 -1.70 -8.38
CA MET A 110 -15.75 -3.00 -7.82
C MET A 110 -16.48 -3.85 -8.90
N PRO A 111 -16.04 -5.08 -9.19
CA PRO A 111 -16.73 -5.97 -10.11
C PRO A 111 -17.95 -6.63 -9.44
N ALA A 112 -18.74 -7.37 -10.23
CA ALA A 112 -19.83 -8.20 -9.73
C ALA A 112 -19.33 -9.55 -9.19
N GLU A 113 -18.29 -9.51 -8.36
CA GLU A 113 -17.71 -10.68 -7.68
C GLU A 113 -16.88 -10.26 -6.45
N PRO A 114 -16.62 -11.16 -5.49
CA PRO A 114 -15.75 -10.88 -4.35
C PRO A 114 -14.31 -10.56 -4.78
N VAL A 115 -13.67 -9.59 -4.12
CA VAL A 115 -12.30 -9.15 -4.44
C VAL A 115 -11.41 -9.21 -3.20
N THR A 116 -10.17 -9.67 -3.37
CA THR A 116 -9.12 -9.56 -2.36
C THR A 116 -8.03 -8.60 -2.81
N VAL A 117 -7.89 -7.50 -2.08
CA VAL A 117 -6.91 -6.44 -2.34
C VAL A 117 -5.66 -6.71 -1.51
N SER A 118 -4.51 -6.74 -2.19
CA SER A 118 -3.18 -6.82 -1.59
C SER A 118 -2.17 -6.04 -2.43
N ALA A 119 -1.03 -5.69 -1.83
CA ALA A 119 0.08 -5.04 -2.51
C ALA A 119 1.40 -5.77 -2.23
N SER A 120 2.34 -5.64 -3.17
CA SER A 120 3.70 -6.14 -3.05
C SER A 120 4.68 -4.99 -2.92
N PHE A 121 5.67 -5.18 -2.05
CA PHE A 121 6.76 -4.24 -1.80
C PHE A 121 8.09 -4.98 -1.95
N LYS A 122 9.14 -4.24 -2.29
CA LYS A 122 10.51 -4.77 -2.34
C LYS A 122 11.46 -3.79 -1.69
N GLU A 123 12.57 -4.31 -1.18
CA GLU A 123 13.65 -3.45 -0.68
C GLU A 123 14.05 -2.43 -1.75
N ASP A 124 14.12 -1.18 -1.33
CA ASP A 124 14.63 -0.12 -2.17
C ASP A 124 16.16 -0.10 -2.11
N VAL A 125 16.74 -1.06 -2.83
CA VAL A 125 18.21 -1.20 -2.99
C VAL A 125 18.83 -0.01 -3.76
N ALA A 126 18.03 0.96 -4.21
CA ALA A 126 18.50 2.12 -4.95
C ALA A 126 18.99 3.28 -4.06
N ASN A 127 19.00 3.11 -2.73
CA ASN A 127 19.53 4.12 -1.82
C ASN A 127 20.58 3.52 -0.87
N GLU A 128 21.72 3.09 -1.43
CA GLU A 128 23.00 3.44 -0.79
C GLU A 128 23.11 4.97 -0.87
N THR A 129 22.38 5.69 -0.01
CA THR A 129 22.55 7.12 0.10
C THR A 129 23.98 7.34 0.57
N THR A 130 24.86 7.73 -0.35
CA THR A 130 26.08 8.48 -0.04
C THR A 130 25.67 9.83 0.56
N GLY A 131 25.02 9.80 1.73
CA GLY A 131 24.90 10.97 2.56
C GLY A 131 26.32 11.26 3.03
N THR A 132 26.88 12.39 2.62
CA THR A 132 28.17 12.85 3.12
C THR A 132 28.10 12.85 4.65
N LEU A 133 28.76 11.91 5.30
CA LEU A 133 29.02 12.03 6.73
C LEU A 133 29.93 13.25 6.84
N ALA A 134 29.68 14.13 7.82
CA ALA A 134 30.60 15.24 8.08
C ALA A 134 31.91 14.66 8.62
N VAL A 135 32.81 14.29 7.71
CA VAL A 135 34.07 13.62 8.02
C VAL A 135 35.19 14.34 7.29
N THR A 136 36.23 14.68 8.04
CA THR A 136 37.47 15.20 7.45
C THR A 136 38.60 14.22 7.73
N VAL A 137 39.46 14.02 6.73
CA VAL A 137 40.62 13.14 6.86
C VAL A 137 41.88 13.91 6.52
N TYR A 138 42.83 13.96 7.45
CA TYR A 138 44.09 14.67 7.28
C TYR A 138 45.25 14.06 8.09
N PRO A 139 46.49 14.18 7.62
CA PRO A 139 46.85 14.57 6.25
C PRO A 139 46.47 13.47 5.25
N ASN A 140 46.08 13.85 4.04
CA ASN A 140 45.90 12.91 2.94
C ASN A 140 46.43 13.56 1.64
N PRO A 141 47.57 13.10 1.10
CA PRO A 141 48.32 11.89 1.46
C PRO A 141 49.13 11.97 2.78
N SER A 142 49.57 10.80 3.30
CA SER A 142 50.33 10.63 4.55
C SER A 142 51.41 9.53 4.44
N ASP A 143 52.28 9.38 5.44
CA ASP A 143 53.23 8.25 5.59
C ASP A 143 52.59 7.04 6.31
N GLY A 144 51.27 6.96 6.30
CA GLY A 144 50.48 5.87 6.88
C GLY A 144 49.65 6.25 8.11
N LEU A 145 49.83 7.43 8.71
CA LEU A 145 49.00 7.87 9.84
C LEU A 145 47.95 8.89 9.39
N PHE A 146 46.67 8.57 9.56
CA PHE A 146 45.56 9.46 9.20
C PHE A 146 44.73 9.82 10.43
N HIS A 147 44.38 11.09 10.57
CA HIS A 147 43.36 11.52 11.51
C HIS A 147 42.02 11.64 10.80
N VAL A 148 40.99 11.08 11.40
CA VAL A 148 39.61 11.07 10.89
C VAL A 148 38.74 11.76 11.92
N GLU A 149 38.23 12.94 11.61
CA GLU A 149 37.31 13.66 12.49
C GLU A 149 35.88 13.29 12.16
N VAL A 150 35.17 12.68 13.11
CA VAL A 150 33.82 12.15 12.91
C VAL A 150 32.80 12.90 13.77
N GLY A 151 31.62 13.19 13.21
CA GLY A 151 30.56 13.91 13.93
C GLY A 151 29.74 13.08 14.93
N SER A 152 29.89 11.76 14.95
CA SER A 152 29.14 10.84 15.83
C SER A 152 29.78 9.45 15.90
N ALA A 153 29.23 8.57 16.74
CA ALA A 153 29.57 7.15 16.76
C ALA A 153 29.41 6.51 15.37
N MET A 154 30.35 5.66 14.96
CA MET A 154 30.34 4.93 13.69
C MET A 154 31.35 3.78 13.66
N LYS A 155 31.17 2.86 12.70
CA LYS A 155 32.16 1.83 12.36
C LYS A 155 33.01 2.28 11.20
N ALA A 156 34.28 1.88 11.18
CA ALA A 156 35.17 2.12 10.06
C ALA A 156 35.90 0.84 9.64
N GLN A 157 36.13 0.67 8.35
CA GLN A 157 36.80 -0.49 7.77
C GLN A 157 37.80 -0.01 6.72
N VAL A 158 39.04 -0.50 6.78
CA VAL A 158 40.10 -0.14 5.84
C VAL A 158 40.33 -1.27 4.86
N TYR A 159 40.32 -0.96 3.57
CA TYR A 159 40.53 -1.90 2.48
C TYR A 159 41.76 -1.53 1.65
N THR A 160 42.43 -2.54 1.08
CA THR A 160 43.40 -2.34 -0.01
C THR A 160 42.69 -1.93 -1.30
N SER A 161 43.45 -1.43 -2.29
CA SER A 161 42.92 -1.20 -3.65
C SER A 161 42.38 -2.46 -4.34
N ALA A 162 42.76 -3.66 -3.88
CA ALA A 162 42.24 -4.94 -4.34
C ALA A 162 40.99 -5.41 -3.55
N GLY A 163 40.44 -4.58 -2.66
CA GLY A 163 39.25 -4.89 -1.87
C GLY A 163 39.49 -5.79 -0.65
N ARG A 164 40.75 -6.06 -0.27
CA ARG A 164 41.06 -6.86 0.93
C ARG A 164 40.92 -6.02 2.19
N LEU A 165 40.08 -6.44 3.13
CA LEU A 165 39.97 -5.83 4.46
C LEU A 165 41.29 -5.94 5.23
N LEU A 166 41.77 -4.84 5.78
CA LEU A 166 43.00 -4.75 6.58
C LEU A 166 42.71 -4.57 8.07
N GLN A 167 41.82 -3.63 8.39
CA GLN A 167 41.53 -3.21 9.76
C GLN A 167 40.06 -2.80 9.87
N MET A 168 39.53 -2.92 11.09
CA MET A 168 38.20 -2.48 11.47
C MET A 168 38.30 -1.67 12.77
N TYR A 169 37.50 -0.62 12.86
CA TYR A 169 37.37 0.24 14.02
C TYR A 169 35.89 0.40 14.37
N GLU A 170 35.62 0.58 15.66
CA GLU A 170 34.30 0.92 16.19
C GLU A 170 34.52 2.12 17.10
N TRP A 171 33.96 3.27 16.72
CA TRP A 171 34.08 4.52 17.45
C TRP A 171 32.75 4.84 18.10
N GLU A 172 32.76 4.95 19.43
CA GLU A 172 31.54 5.11 20.26
C GLU A 172 31.03 6.56 20.34
N GLU A 173 31.83 7.54 19.90
CA GLU A 173 31.49 8.94 20.03
C GLU A 173 32.16 9.80 18.94
N ALA A 174 31.65 11.01 18.78
CA ALA A 174 32.24 12.04 17.92
C ALA A 174 33.69 12.39 18.31
N GLY A 175 34.40 13.03 17.41
CA GLY A 175 35.73 13.60 17.65
C GLY A 175 36.81 13.06 16.73
N LYS A 176 38.05 13.41 17.05
CA LYS A 176 39.22 13.04 16.26
C LYS A 176 39.64 11.61 16.57
N LYS A 177 39.71 10.77 15.53
CA LYS A 177 40.11 9.36 15.60
C LYS A 177 41.35 9.14 14.74
N GLU A 178 42.04 8.04 14.99
CA GLU A 178 43.26 7.69 14.26
C GLU A 178 43.07 6.39 13.48
N VAL A 179 43.49 6.42 12.23
CA VAL A 179 43.62 5.26 11.35
C VAL A 179 45.09 5.08 11.05
N ASP A 180 45.69 4.09 11.71
CA ASP A 180 47.12 3.78 11.62
C ASP A 180 47.38 2.65 10.61
N LEU A 181 47.99 3.06 9.49
CA LEU A 181 48.47 2.24 8.39
C LEU A 181 49.99 2.38 8.23
N GLN A 182 50.72 2.79 9.27
CA GLN A 182 52.18 2.83 9.22
C GLN A 182 52.76 1.43 8.95
N GLY A 183 53.86 1.38 8.20
CA GLY A 183 54.49 0.13 7.77
C GLY A 183 53.75 -0.62 6.65
N ARG A 184 52.66 -0.05 6.11
CA ARG A 184 52.04 -0.55 4.87
C ARG A 184 52.75 0.00 3.64
N ASN A 185 52.67 -0.72 2.53
CA ASN A 185 53.25 -0.29 1.26
C ASN A 185 52.60 1.03 0.81
N SER A 186 53.37 1.90 0.18
CA SER A 186 52.83 3.09 -0.49
C SER A 186 51.80 2.68 -1.54
N GLY A 187 50.74 3.49 -1.67
CA GLY A 187 49.61 3.15 -2.52
C GLY A 187 48.28 3.74 -2.05
N THR A 188 47.22 3.28 -2.72
CA THR A 188 45.83 3.69 -2.43
C THR A 188 45.14 2.67 -1.54
N TYR A 189 44.47 3.19 -0.51
CA TYR A 189 43.62 2.46 0.41
C TYR A 189 42.24 3.12 0.47
N TYR A 190 41.24 2.40 0.96
CA TYR A 190 39.87 2.89 1.07
C TYR A 190 39.38 2.74 2.50
N LEU A 191 38.93 3.83 3.10
CA LEU A 191 38.28 3.87 4.41
C LEU A 191 36.77 3.90 4.19
N ARG A 192 36.09 2.81 4.50
CA ARG A 192 34.63 2.72 4.51
C ARG A 192 34.11 3.04 5.89
N LEU A 193 33.29 4.08 6.01
CA LEU A 193 32.62 4.54 7.22
C LEU A 193 31.16 4.10 7.20
N ILE A 194 30.65 3.61 8.32
CA ILE A 194 29.33 2.98 8.41
C ILE A 194 28.61 3.54 9.65
N LYS A 195 27.46 4.18 9.45
CA LYS A 195 26.57 4.68 10.51
C LYS A 195 25.14 4.23 10.22
N GLY A 196 24.66 3.20 10.93
CA GLY A 196 23.36 2.59 10.61
C GLY A 196 23.34 2.08 9.17
N LYS A 197 22.40 2.59 8.35
CA LYS A 197 22.30 2.30 6.91
C LYS A 197 23.18 3.20 6.03
N GLN A 198 23.77 4.28 6.57
CA GLN A 198 24.62 5.19 5.80
C GLN A 198 26.04 4.66 5.67
N THR A 199 26.59 4.73 4.45
CA THR A 199 27.99 4.37 4.16
C THR A 199 28.66 5.51 3.40
N GLU A 200 29.91 5.82 3.77
CA GLU A 200 30.79 6.71 3.00
C GLU A 200 32.15 6.03 2.77
N VAL A 201 32.76 6.25 1.59
CA VAL A 201 34.08 5.69 1.27
C VAL A 201 35.06 6.81 0.95
N ILE A 202 36.13 6.89 1.73
CA ILE A 202 37.20 7.89 1.57
C ILE A 202 38.46 7.22 1.04
N LYS A 203 39.03 7.77 -0.03
CA LYS A 203 40.32 7.32 -0.57
C LYS A 203 41.47 7.85 0.31
N LEU A 204 42.29 6.95 0.85
CA LEU A 204 43.52 7.27 1.57
C LEU A 204 44.74 6.99 0.70
N VAL A 205 45.73 7.87 0.72
CA VAL A 205 46.97 7.71 -0.06
C VAL A 205 48.18 7.69 0.87
N ILE A 206 48.92 6.59 0.85
CA ILE A 206 50.23 6.47 1.52
C ILE A 206 51.32 6.74 0.49
N ARG A 207 52.26 7.64 0.80
CA ARG A 207 53.40 7.97 -0.06
C ARG A 207 54.64 7.15 0.29
#